data_AF-A6F8N8-F1
#
_entry.id   AF-A6F8N8-F1
#
_cell.length_a   1.000
_cell.length_b   1.000
_cell.length_c   1.000
_cell.angle_alpha   90.00
_cell.angle_beta   90.00
_cell.angle_gamma   90.00
#
_symmetry.space_group_name_H-M   'P 1'
#
loop_
_entity.id
_entity.type
_entity.pdbx_description
1 polymer ?
#
loop_
_entity_poly.entity_id
_entity_poly.type
_entity_poly.pdbx_seq_one_letter_code
_entity_poly.pdbx_strand_id
1 'polypeptide(L)'
;MSTNFQESNIAFAGVCQAAALVHQLATTGNCDEKQLSNTLRCVIVTDPSQTIEVYGEYANLELGYKTLVAQLSNTSKGPDSALTRYMIGLVALERKLAKRNDILGMLGERISQVKRQTHHYELTDAQILSNMASIYVDLISPLGTKIQIAGTANFLQQTLVRDKIRALLFAGIRSAVLWRQTGGQRRQVVFNRKHMVEQAKQQLARI
;
A
#
# COMPACT_ATOMS: atom_id res chain seq x y z
N MET A 1 -0.95 -22.54 -11.96
CA MET A 1 -1.43 -21.22 -12.42
C MET A 1 -2.26 -20.49 -11.36
N SER A 2 -3.06 -21.19 -10.54
CA SER A 2 -3.89 -20.62 -9.45
C SER A 2 -3.09 -19.96 -8.31
N THR A 3 -1.94 -20.52 -7.91
CA THR A 3 -1.11 -20.01 -6.79
C THR A 3 -0.62 -18.58 -7.01
N ASN A 4 -0.14 -18.28 -8.23
CA ASN A 4 0.39 -16.96 -8.57
C ASN A 4 -0.72 -15.89 -8.56
N PHE A 5 -1.95 -16.24 -8.95
CA PHE A 5 -3.08 -15.31 -8.87
C PHE A 5 -3.50 -15.00 -7.43
N GLN A 6 -3.50 -16.00 -6.54
CA GLN A 6 -3.80 -15.80 -5.12
C GLN A 6 -2.77 -14.89 -4.47
N GLU A 7 -1.48 -15.15 -4.68
CA GLU A 7 -0.39 -14.30 -4.20
C GLU A 7 -0.51 -12.87 -4.72
N SER A 8 -0.78 -12.71 -6.02
CA SER A 8 -1.08 -11.41 -6.62
C SER A 8 -2.23 -10.70 -5.92
N ASN A 9 -3.32 -11.41 -5.61
CA ASN A 9 -4.48 -10.81 -4.96
C ASN A 9 -4.19 -10.38 -3.50
N ILE A 10 -3.32 -11.10 -2.78
CA ILE A 10 -2.82 -10.71 -1.45
C ILE A 10 -2.05 -9.39 -1.55
N ALA A 11 -1.09 -9.30 -2.47
CA ALA A 11 -0.30 -8.09 -2.66
C ALA A 11 -1.16 -6.89 -3.11
N PHE A 12 -2.16 -7.13 -3.97
CA PHE A 12 -3.11 -6.10 -4.39
C PHE A 12 -4.00 -5.62 -3.23
N ALA A 13 -4.38 -6.51 -2.31
CA ALA A 13 -5.07 -6.11 -1.08
C ALA A 13 -4.20 -5.16 -0.23
N GLY A 14 -2.88 -5.35 -0.19
CA GLY A 14 -1.94 -4.39 0.43
C GLY A 14 -1.97 -3.01 -0.22
N VAL A 15 -2.08 -2.93 -1.57
CA VAL A 15 -2.27 -1.66 -2.29
C VAL A 15 -3.59 -1.00 -1.89
N CYS A 16 -4.68 -1.78 -1.83
CA CYS A 16 -5.99 -1.29 -1.41
C CYS A 16 -5.98 -0.80 0.05
N GLN A 17 -5.29 -1.51 0.95
CA GLN A 17 -5.19 -1.14 2.36
C GLN A 17 -4.46 0.18 2.56
N ALA A 18 -3.32 0.37 1.90
CA ALA A 18 -2.59 1.63 1.93
C ALA A 18 -3.45 2.79 1.41
N ALA A 19 -4.17 2.60 0.31
CA ALA A 19 -5.08 3.62 -0.24
C ALA A 19 -6.22 3.97 0.72
N ALA A 20 -6.80 2.97 1.40
CA ALA A 20 -7.86 3.18 2.39
C ALA A 20 -7.37 3.99 3.60
N LEU A 21 -6.21 3.64 4.16
CA LEU A 21 -5.64 4.36 5.30
C LEU A 21 -5.21 5.78 4.92
N VAL A 22 -4.67 5.99 3.72
CA VAL A 22 -4.40 7.34 3.19
C VAL A 22 -5.67 8.17 3.13
N HIS A 23 -6.77 7.59 2.63
CA HIS A 23 -8.05 8.29 2.57
C HIS A 23 -8.61 8.61 3.96
N GLN A 24 -8.52 7.66 4.89
CA GLN A 24 -8.96 7.86 6.28
C GLN A 24 -8.17 9.01 6.94
N LEU A 25 -6.84 8.97 6.90
CA LEU A 25 -6.01 10.05 7.46
C LEU A 25 -6.29 11.40 6.81
N ALA A 26 -6.48 11.45 5.49
CA ALA A 26 -6.78 12.69 4.79
C ALA A 26 -8.12 13.30 5.20
N THR A 27 -9.11 12.47 5.57
CA THR A 27 -10.48 12.92 5.85
C THR A 27 -10.77 13.11 7.33
N THR A 28 -10.17 12.29 8.22
CA THR A 28 -10.43 12.29 9.66
C THR A 28 -9.22 12.71 10.50
N GLY A 29 -8.02 12.77 9.91
CA GLY A 29 -6.77 13.05 10.62
C GLY A 29 -6.25 11.90 11.48
N ASN A 30 -6.97 10.77 11.57
CA ASN A 30 -6.60 9.66 12.43
C ASN A 30 -6.87 8.29 11.79
N CYS A 31 -6.06 7.30 12.13
CA CYS A 31 -6.26 5.90 11.78
C CYS A 31 -5.89 5.00 12.94
N ASP A 32 -6.39 3.77 12.93
CA ASP A 32 -5.99 2.76 13.92
C ASP A 32 -4.49 2.50 13.83
N GLU A 33 -3.81 2.54 14.97
CA GLU A 33 -2.35 2.48 15.04
C GLU A 33 -1.83 1.08 14.71
N LYS A 34 -2.56 0.03 15.10
CA LYS A 34 -2.23 -1.35 14.75
C LYS A 34 -2.35 -1.57 13.25
N GLN A 35 -3.41 -1.07 12.60
CA GLN A 35 -3.58 -1.10 11.14
C GLN A 35 -2.47 -0.33 10.41
N LEU A 36 -2.08 0.83 10.94
CA LEU A 36 -0.95 1.59 10.42
C LEU A 36 0.34 0.77 10.49
N SER A 37 0.71 0.27 11.68
CA SER A 37 1.91 -0.55 11.90
C SER A 37 1.95 -1.77 10.98
N ASN A 38 0.85 -2.53 10.94
CA ASN A 38 0.70 -3.71 10.08
C ASN A 38 0.88 -3.38 8.59
N THR A 39 0.37 -2.24 8.13
CA THR A 39 0.52 -1.80 6.75
C THR A 39 1.96 -1.37 6.44
N LEU A 40 2.60 -0.64 7.36
CA LEU A 40 3.98 -0.19 7.20
C LEU A 40 4.99 -1.35 7.25
N ARG A 41 4.65 -2.45 7.93
CA ARG A 41 5.49 -3.64 8.04
C ARG A 41 5.96 -4.18 6.69
N CYS A 42 5.13 -4.08 5.64
CA CYS A 42 5.50 -4.55 4.30
C CYS A 42 6.78 -3.89 3.73
N VAL A 43 7.13 -2.70 4.22
CA VAL A 43 8.33 -1.95 3.83
C VAL A 43 9.60 -2.64 4.33
N ILE A 44 9.60 -3.14 5.56
CA ILE A 44 10.80 -3.67 6.21
C ILE A 44 11.00 -5.17 5.99
N VAL A 45 9.95 -5.88 5.59
CA VAL A 45 10.01 -7.31 5.21
C VAL A 45 10.46 -7.42 3.75
N THR A 46 11.75 -7.66 3.58
CA THR A 46 12.46 -7.60 2.29
C THR A 46 12.75 -8.96 1.68
N ASP A 47 12.81 -10.02 2.48
CA ASP A 47 13.09 -11.39 2.05
C ASP A 47 12.03 -12.38 2.59
N PRO A 48 10.79 -12.33 2.09
CA PRO A 48 9.71 -13.21 2.53
C PRO A 48 9.78 -14.58 1.81
N SER A 49 9.48 -15.66 2.53
CA SER A 49 9.33 -16.99 1.91
C SER A 49 7.97 -17.14 1.21
N GLN A 50 6.95 -16.44 1.71
CA GLN A 50 5.61 -16.37 1.15
C GLN A 50 5.09 -14.94 1.13
N THR A 51 4.25 -14.61 0.14
CA THR A 51 3.66 -13.26 0.00
C THR A 51 2.95 -12.76 1.26
N ILE A 52 2.28 -13.66 2.01
CA ILE A 52 1.57 -13.27 3.23
C ILE A 52 2.52 -12.83 4.36
N GLU A 53 3.74 -13.35 4.41
CA GLU A 53 4.73 -12.99 5.43
C GLU A 53 5.13 -11.52 5.35
N VAL A 54 4.95 -10.86 4.21
CA VAL A 54 5.15 -9.41 4.06
C VAL A 54 4.16 -8.62 4.94
N TYR A 55 2.95 -9.15 5.11
CA TYR A 55 1.86 -8.54 5.87
C TYR A 55 1.66 -9.18 7.25
N GLY A 56 2.34 -10.30 7.51
CA GLY A 56 2.28 -11.05 8.77
C GLY A 56 1.23 -12.15 8.68
N GLU A 57 -0.03 -11.77 8.67
CA GLU A 57 -1.16 -12.69 8.60
C GLU A 57 -2.31 -12.10 7.77
N TYR A 58 -3.26 -12.94 7.36
CA TYR A 58 -4.37 -12.51 6.51
C TYR A 58 -5.31 -11.52 7.21
N ALA A 59 -5.47 -11.63 8.53
CA ALA A 59 -6.28 -10.72 9.33
C ALA A 59 -5.76 -9.27 9.26
N ASN A 60 -4.43 -9.10 9.14
CA ASN A 60 -3.81 -7.78 8.98
C ASN A 60 -4.18 -7.09 7.66
N LEU A 61 -4.72 -7.81 6.68
CA LEU A 61 -5.16 -7.31 5.37
C LEU A 61 -6.67 -7.14 5.24
N GLU A 62 -7.43 -7.32 6.33
CA GLU A 62 -8.90 -7.26 6.31
C GLU A 62 -9.43 -5.97 5.65
N LEU A 63 -8.87 -4.81 6.01
CA LEU A 63 -9.23 -3.52 5.42
C LEU A 63 -8.92 -3.49 3.92
N GLY A 64 -7.77 -4.03 3.52
CA GLY A 64 -7.37 -4.18 2.13
C GLY A 64 -8.34 -5.02 1.31
N TYR A 65 -8.74 -6.19 1.83
CA TYR A 65 -9.71 -7.06 1.18
C TYR A 65 -11.10 -6.43 1.10
N LYS A 66 -11.59 -5.82 2.19
CA LYS A 66 -12.85 -5.06 2.20
C LYS A 66 -12.84 -3.95 1.15
N THR A 67 -11.73 -3.21 1.08
CA THR A 67 -11.54 -2.13 0.10
C THR A 67 -11.50 -2.66 -1.33
N LEU A 68 -10.79 -3.76 -1.58
CA LEU A 68 -10.74 -4.43 -2.87
C LEU A 68 -12.15 -4.84 -3.33
N VAL A 69 -12.91 -5.50 -2.44
CA VAL A 69 -14.29 -5.91 -2.73
C VAL A 69 -15.15 -4.69 -3.04
N ALA A 70 -15.09 -3.64 -2.23
CA ALA A 70 -15.88 -2.42 -2.44
C ALA A 70 -15.55 -1.71 -3.76
N GLN A 71 -14.27 -1.66 -4.15
CA GLN A 71 -13.82 -0.95 -5.35
C GLN A 71 -14.02 -1.75 -6.64
N LEU A 72 -13.99 -3.08 -6.59
CA LEU A 72 -14.09 -3.92 -7.79
C LEU A 72 -15.46 -4.58 -7.97
N SER A 73 -16.32 -4.59 -6.95
CA SER A 73 -17.69 -5.11 -7.05
C SER A 73 -18.61 -4.13 -7.80
N ASN A 74 -19.55 -4.68 -8.56
CA ASN A 74 -20.63 -3.90 -9.16
C ASN A 74 -21.69 -3.59 -8.09
N THR A 75 -21.47 -2.53 -7.32
CA THR A 75 -22.47 -1.98 -6.39
C THR A 75 -23.17 -0.77 -7.00
N SER A 76 -24.36 -0.44 -6.52
CA SER A 76 -25.16 0.70 -7.00
C SER A 76 -24.48 2.06 -6.77
N LYS A 77 -23.67 2.19 -5.71
CA LYS A 77 -22.88 3.39 -5.42
C LYS A 77 -21.64 3.52 -6.30
N GLY A 78 -21.19 2.44 -6.94
CA GLY A 78 -19.95 2.39 -7.70
C GLY A 78 -18.70 2.54 -6.81
N PRO A 79 -17.50 2.52 -7.41
CA PRO A 79 -16.25 2.66 -6.67
C PRO A 79 -16.05 4.09 -6.17
N ASP A 80 -15.48 4.22 -4.97
CA ASP A 80 -15.00 5.51 -4.47
C ASP A 80 -13.90 6.07 -5.38
N SER A 81 -14.15 7.26 -5.93
CA SER A 81 -13.25 7.89 -6.89
C SER A 81 -11.89 8.26 -6.30
N ALA A 82 -11.80 8.63 -5.02
CA ALA A 82 -10.55 8.97 -4.36
C ALA A 82 -9.68 7.72 -4.19
N LEU A 83 -10.25 6.63 -3.69
CA LEU A 83 -9.56 5.35 -3.56
C LEU A 83 -9.09 4.83 -4.92
N THR A 84 -9.95 4.90 -5.94
CA THR A 84 -9.58 4.54 -7.31
C THR A 84 -8.39 5.35 -7.81
N ARG A 85 -8.39 6.68 -7.61
CA ARG A 85 -7.27 7.54 -8.00
C ARG A 85 -5.97 7.17 -7.27
N TYR A 86 -6.04 6.88 -5.97
CA TYR A 86 -4.86 6.49 -5.19
C TYR A 86 -4.27 5.17 -5.69
N MET A 87 -5.10 4.14 -5.88
CA MET A 87 -4.65 2.84 -6.39
C MET A 87 -4.02 2.96 -7.78
N ILE A 88 -4.65 3.73 -8.69
CA ILE A 88 -4.09 3.97 -10.04
C ILE A 88 -2.74 4.70 -9.94
N GLY A 89 -2.64 5.72 -9.08
CA GLY A 89 -1.42 6.49 -8.86
C GLY A 89 -0.27 5.62 -8.34
N LEU A 90 -0.55 4.74 -7.36
CA LEU A 90 0.42 3.80 -6.80
C LEU A 90 0.95 2.85 -7.89
N VAL A 91 0.05 2.19 -8.63
CA VAL A 91 0.44 1.28 -9.72
C VAL A 91 1.19 2.02 -10.84
N ALA A 92 0.82 3.27 -11.14
CA ALA A 92 1.50 4.07 -12.16
C ALA A 92 2.93 4.45 -11.74
N LEU A 93 3.14 4.85 -10.49
CA LEU A 93 4.46 5.18 -9.95
C LEU A 93 5.36 3.95 -9.84
N GLU A 94 4.83 2.80 -9.38
CA GLU A 94 5.58 1.53 -9.37
C GLU A 94 6.14 1.21 -10.75
N ARG A 95 5.34 1.33 -11.81
CA ARG A 95 5.79 1.02 -13.18
C ARG A 95 6.94 1.90 -13.65
N LYS A 96 7.02 3.14 -13.15
CA LYS A 96 8.13 4.04 -13.43
C LYS A 96 9.35 3.69 -12.59
N LEU A 97 9.14 3.38 -11.30
CA LEU A 97 10.18 2.95 -10.38
C LEU A 97 10.89 1.70 -10.90
N ALA A 98 10.14 0.72 -11.37
CA ALA A 98 10.69 -0.54 -11.87
C ALA A 98 11.47 -0.42 -13.19
N LYS A 99 11.58 0.78 -13.77
CA LYS A 99 12.46 1.09 -14.90
C LYS A 99 13.74 1.83 -14.46
N ARG A 100 13.88 2.13 -13.18
CA ARG A 100 14.94 2.97 -12.61
C ARG A 100 15.76 2.16 -11.60
N ASN A 101 16.69 1.36 -12.14
CA ASN A 101 17.57 0.50 -11.34
C ASN A 101 18.42 1.30 -10.34
N ASP A 102 18.81 2.52 -10.71
CA ASP A 102 19.51 3.47 -9.84
C ASP A 102 18.69 3.80 -8.58
N ILE A 103 17.39 4.06 -8.75
CA ILE A 103 16.48 4.39 -7.64
C ILE A 103 16.13 3.14 -6.81
N LEU A 104 16.00 1.97 -7.46
CA LEU A 104 15.80 0.71 -6.75
C LEU A 104 16.98 0.37 -5.82
N GLY A 105 18.23 0.63 -6.26
CA GLY A 105 19.42 0.48 -5.42
C GLY A 105 19.37 1.39 -4.19
N MET A 106 19.12 2.68 -4.39
CA MET A 106 18.99 3.65 -3.30
C MET A 106 17.83 3.30 -2.33
N LEU A 107 16.71 2.79 -2.85
CA LEU A 107 15.60 2.31 -2.01
C LEU A 107 16.03 1.16 -1.12
N GLY A 108 16.78 0.19 -1.65
CA GLY A 108 17.31 -0.93 -0.86
C GLY A 108 18.11 -0.45 0.35
N GLU A 109 19.06 0.46 0.12
CA GLU A 109 19.89 1.04 1.18
C GLU A 109 19.06 1.79 2.23
N ARG A 110 18.13 2.65 1.79
CA ARG A 110 17.26 3.43 2.69
C ARG A 110 16.30 2.54 3.48
N ILE A 111 15.76 1.48 2.88
CA ILE A 111 14.92 0.49 3.57
C ILE A 111 15.75 -0.27 4.62
N SER A 112 16.98 -0.67 4.31
CA SER A 112 17.87 -1.31 5.28
C SER A 112 18.18 -0.41 6.47
N GLN A 113 18.33 0.90 6.26
CA GLN A 113 18.48 1.87 7.36
C GLN A 113 17.24 1.92 8.26
N VAL A 114 16.04 2.00 7.68
CA VAL A 114 14.78 1.97 8.44
C VAL A 114 14.65 0.66 9.23
N LYS A 115 14.93 -0.49 8.60
CA LYS A 115 14.92 -1.80 9.27
C LYS A 115 15.86 -1.88 10.47
N ARG A 116 17.00 -1.19 10.44
CA ARG A 116 17.89 -1.12 11.63
C ARG A 116 17.26 -0.29 12.75
N GLN A 117 16.65 0.84 12.43
CA GLN A 117 16.02 1.71 13.43
C GLN A 117 14.84 1.03 14.14
N THR A 118 14.13 0.10 13.48
CA THR A 118 13.01 -0.64 14.09
C THR A 118 13.43 -1.61 15.20
N HIS A 119 14.74 -1.75 15.51
CA HIS A 119 15.20 -2.48 16.70
C HIS A 119 15.04 -1.66 17.98
N HIS A 120 14.88 -0.33 17.86
CA HIS A 120 14.78 0.60 18.99
C HIS A 120 13.48 1.40 18.99
N TYR A 121 12.81 1.49 17.85
CA TYR A 121 11.61 2.29 17.63
C TYR A 121 10.51 1.45 16.99
N GLU A 122 9.26 1.77 17.30
CA GLU A 122 8.10 1.19 16.65
C GLU A 122 7.92 1.76 15.24
N LEU A 123 7.23 1.03 14.37
CA LEU A 123 6.94 1.49 13.01
C LEU A 123 6.07 2.75 12.97
N THR A 124 5.34 3.02 14.05
CA THR A 124 4.43 4.17 14.17
C THR A 124 5.09 5.37 14.86
N ASP A 125 6.34 5.24 15.31
CA ASP A 125 7.10 6.35 15.87
C ASP A 125 7.29 7.47 14.85
N ALA A 126 7.16 8.71 15.31
CA ALA A 126 7.25 9.90 14.45
C ALA A 126 8.56 9.94 13.65
N GLN A 127 9.67 9.49 14.24
CA GLN A 127 10.96 9.43 13.54
C GLN A 127 10.97 8.42 12.40
N ILE A 128 10.41 7.22 12.61
CA ILE A 128 10.33 6.18 11.57
C ILE A 128 9.38 6.63 10.46
N LEU A 129 8.23 7.19 10.82
CA LEU A 129 7.26 7.75 9.87
C LEU A 129 7.87 8.84 9.01
N SER A 130 8.60 9.78 9.63
CA SER A 130 9.27 10.88 8.90
C SER A 130 10.36 10.35 7.96
N ASN A 131 11.11 9.34 8.38
CA ASN A 131 12.12 8.67 7.54
C ASN A 131 11.48 7.98 6.32
N MET A 132 10.40 7.21 6.53
CA MET A 132 9.65 6.57 5.45
C MET A 132 9.00 7.60 4.52
N ALA A 133 8.45 8.68 5.08
CA ALA A 133 7.87 9.78 4.31
C ALA A 133 8.91 10.46 3.41
N SER A 134 10.11 10.68 3.93
CA SER A 134 11.23 11.26 3.19
C SER A 134 11.66 10.35 2.04
N ILE A 135 11.73 9.03 2.26
CA ILE A 135 12.03 8.06 1.17
C ILE A 135 11.01 8.21 0.02
N TYR A 136 9.72 8.30 0.33
CA TYR A 136 8.70 8.52 -0.71
C TYR A 136 8.90 9.85 -1.44
N VAL A 137 9.13 10.93 -0.71
CA VAL A 137 9.29 12.29 -1.28
C VAL A 137 10.54 12.40 -2.16
N ASP A 138 11.66 11.84 -1.69
CA ASP A 138 12.96 11.97 -2.34
C ASP A 138 13.07 11.06 -3.58
N LEU A 139 12.61 9.80 -3.45
CA LEU A 139 12.93 8.77 -4.45
C LEU A 139 11.75 8.40 -5.35
N ILE A 140 10.52 8.47 -4.84
CA ILE A 140 9.35 7.91 -5.55
C ILE A 140 8.50 9.02 -6.17
N SER A 141 8.14 10.03 -5.39
CA SER A 141 7.27 11.12 -5.84
C SER A 141 7.79 11.85 -7.10
N PRO A 142 9.11 12.05 -7.32
CA PRO A 142 9.63 12.73 -8.51
C PRO A 142 9.53 11.91 -9.79
N LEU A 143 9.26 10.59 -9.71
CA LEU A 143 9.19 9.72 -10.88
C LEU A 143 8.00 10.06 -11.79
N GLY A 144 6.94 10.67 -11.26
CA GLY A 144 5.75 10.95 -12.04
C GLY A 144 4.79 11.93 -11.43
N THR A 145 3.56 11.90 -11.95
CA THR A 145 2.50 12.78 -11.46
C THR A 145 2.22 12.48 -9.99
N LYS A 146 2.26 13.53 -9.17
CA LYS A 146 1.98 13.43 -7.74
C LYS A 146 0.56 12.88 -7.53
N ILE A 147 0.43 11.90 -6.64
CA ILE A 147 -0.86 11.40 -6.19
C ILE A 147 -1.55 12.54 -5.41
N GLN A 148 -2.64 13.05 -5.95
CA GLN A 148 -3.39 14.16 -5.36
C GLN A 148 -4.25 13.65 -4.21
N ILE A 149 -3.89 13.98 -2.98
CA ILE A 149 -4.61 13.55 -1.78
C ILE A 149 -5.78 14.51 -1.53
N ALA A 150 -7.00 13.98 -1.66
CA ALA A 150 -8.24 14.69 -1.36
C ALA A 150 -8.65 14.42 0.10
N GLY A 151 -8.89 15.49 0.85
CA GLY A 151 -9.23 15.42 2.28
C GLY A 151 -9.44 16.81 2.88
N THR A 152 -9.53 16.86 4.20
CA THR A 152 -9.75 18.10 4.96
C THR A 152 -8.43 18.85 5.15
N ALA A 153 -8.40 20.13 4.75
CA ALA A 153 -7.18 20.94 4.79
C ALA A 153 -6.51 20.98 6.16
N ASN A 154 -7.29 21.07 7.24
CA ASN A 154 -6.77 21.11 8.61
C ASN A 154 -5.95 19.88 8.98
N PHE A 155 -6.37 18.68 8.53
CA PHE A 155 -5.61 17.45 8.77
C PHE A 155 -4.37 17.38 7.87
N LEU A 156 -4.51 17.76 6.60
CA LEU A 156 -3.40 17.73 5.63
C LEU A 156 -2.28 18.73 5.95
N GLN A 157 -2.53 19.76 6.77
CA GLN A 157 -1.51 20.68 7.24
C GLN A 157 -0.68 20.13 8.40
N GLN A 158 -1.20 19.15 9.15
CA GLN A 158 -0.49 18.55 10.29
C GLN A 158 0.68 17.71 9.82
N THR A 159 1.88 17.97 10.35
CA THR A 159 3.12 17.28 9.94
C THR A 159 3.02 15.77 10.14
N LEU A 160 2.57 15.31 11.30
CA LEU A 160 2.44 13.88 11.58
C LEU A 160 1.46 13.19 10.62
N VAL A 161 0.33 13.82 10.28
CA VAL A 161 -0.64 13.27 9.32
C VAL A 161 -0.02 13.16 7.93
N ARG A 162 0.72 14.19 7.48
CA ARG A 162 1.44 14.14 6.19
C ARG A 162 2.48 13.03 6.15
N ASP A 163 3.22 12.84 7.23
CA ASP A 163 4.26 11.81 7.32
C ASP A 163 3.62 10.41 7.31
N LYS A 164 2.54 10.18 8.08
CA LYS A 164 1.75 8.95 8.00
C LYS A 164 1.22 8.68 6.58
N ILE A 165 0.64 9.69 5.92
CA ILE A 165 0.14 9.56 4.55
C ILE A 165 1.28 9.17 3.60
N ARG A 166 2.43 9.83 3.64
CA ARG A 166 3.56 9.54 2.75
C ARG A 166 4.18 8.18 3.04
N ALA A 167 4.30 7.79 4.30
CA ALA A 167 4.74 6.45 4.69
C ALA A 167 3.78 5.36 4.20
N LEU A 168 2.47 5.60 4.25
CA LEU A 168 1.48 4.69 3.68
C LEU A 168 1.53 4.64 2.15
N LEU A 169 1.76 5.77 1.47
CA LEU A 169 1.97 5.77 0.02
C LEU A 169 3.23 4.95 -0.32
N PHE A 170 4.30 5.05 0.46
CA PHE A 170 5.48 4.21 0.30
C PHE A 170 5.15 2.71 0.45
N ALA A 171 4.42 2.34 1.52
CA ALA A 171 3.95 0.97 1.73
C ALA A 171 3.05 0.47 0.58
N GLY A 172 2.19 1.33 0.04
CA GLY A 172 1.38 1.05 -1.14
C GLY A 172 2.21 0.78 -2.39
N ILE A 173 3.29 1.55 -2.60
CA ILE A 173 4.24 1.30 -3.71
C ILE A 173 4.98 -0.02 -3.51
N ARG A 174 5.44 -0.32 -2.29
CA ARG A 174 6.07 -1.61 -1.97
C ARG A 174 5.14 -2.79 -2.22
N SER A 175 3.86 -2.65 -1.88
CA SER A 175 2.80 -3.63 -2.19
C SER A 175 2.56 -3.75 -3.70
N ALA A 176 2.59 -2.64 -4.45
CA ALA A 176 2.49 -2.66 -5.91
C ALA A 176 3.69 -3.34 -6.58
N VAL A 177 4.90 -3.16 -6.03
CA VAL A 177 6.11 -3.87 -6.47
C VAL A 177 5.94 -5.36 -6.26
N LEU A 178 5.50 -5.78 -5.06
CA LEU A 178 5.22 -7.17 -4.75
C LEU A 178 4.16 -7.76 -5.67
N TRP A 179 3.07 -7.01 -5.90
CA TRP A 179 1.99 -7.40 -6.79
C TRP A 179 2.49 -7.72 -8.19
N ARG A 180 3.37 -6.89 -8.73
CA ARG A 180 4.01 -7.14 -10.03
C ARG A 180 4.94 -8.36 -10.00
N GLN A 181 5.74 -8.52 -8.94
CA GLN A 181 6.64 -9.67 -8.77
C GLN A 181 5.86 -11.00 -8.74
N THR A 182 4.68 -11.00 -8.12
CA THR A 182 3.71 -12.11 -8.12
C THR A 182 2.78 -12.04 -9.34
N GLY A 183 3.30 -11.70 -10.52
CA GLY A 183 2.57 -11.80 -11.79
C GLY A 183 1.40 -10.81 -12.04
N GLY A 184 1.23 -9.81 -11.18
CA GLY A 184 0.16 -8.81 -11.25
C GLY A 184 0.28 -7.85 -12.43
N GLN A 185 -0.84 -7.59 -13.11
CA GLN A 185 -0.90 -6.71 -14.26
C GLN A 185 -2.14 -5.80 -14.24
N ARG A 186 -2.00 -4.54 -14.67
CA ARG A 186 -3.11 -3.57 -14.75
C ARG A 186 -4.32 -4.10 -15.51
N ARG A 187 -4.11 -4.84 -16.61
CA ARG A 187 -5.19 -5.43 -17.41
C ARG A 187 -5.96 -6.50 -16.63
N GLN A 188 -5.29 -7.29 -15.78
CA GLN A 188 -5.95 -8.29 -14.93
C GLN A 188 -6.94 -7.64 -13.96
N VAL A 189 -6.64 -6.46 -13.40
CA VAL A 189 -7.58 -5.73 -12.52
C VAL A 189 -8.86 -5.34 -13.27
N VAL A 190 -8.79 -5.12 -14.59
CA VAL A 190 -9.96 -4.76 -15.39
C VAL A 190 -10.75 -6.00 -15.82
N PHE A 191 -10.07 -7.04 -16.29
CA PHE A 191 -10.71 -8.24 -16.86
C PHE A 191 -11.07 -9.31 -15.82
N ASN A 192 -10.33 -9.42 -14.72
CA ASN A 192 -10.50 -10.46 -13.70
C ASN A 192 -11.17 -9.96 -12.42
N ARG A 193 -11.91 -8.83 -12.47
CA ARG A 193 -12.56 -8.21 -11.30
C ARG A 193 -13.37 -9.21 -10.48
N LYS A 194 -14.23 -9.98 -11.14
CA LYS A 194 -15.10 -10.98 -10.47
C LYS A 194 -14.27 -11.98 -9.66
N HIS A 195 -13.21 -12.52 -10.27
CA HIS A 195 -12.37 -13.51 -9.63
C HIS A 195 -11.55 -12.93 -8.47
N MET A 196 -11.03 -11.71 -8.60
CA MET A 196 -10.34 -11.01 -7.50
C MET A 196 -11.28 -10.77 -6.30
N VAL A 197 -12.52 -10.36 -6.58
CA VAL A 197 -13.56 -10.14 -5.56
C VAL A 197 -13.95 -11.44 -4.88
N GLU A 198 -14.13 -12.53 -5.63
CA GLU A 198 -14.44 -13.85 -5.07
C GLU A 198 -13.34 -14.34 -4.13
N GLN A 199 -12.07 -14.27 -4.56
CA GLN A 199 -10.93 -14.65 -3.72
C GLN A 199 -10.84 -13.78 -2.46
N ALA A 200 -11.05 -12.47 -2.58
CA ALA A 200 -11.04 -11.57 -1.42
C ALA A 200 -12.19 -11.88 -0.45
N LYS A 201 -13.40 -12.18 -0.94
CA LYS A 201 -14.53 -12.62 -0.10
C LYS A 201 -14.27 -13.95 0.59
N GLN A 202 -13.67 -14.91 -0.12
CA GLN A 202 -13.28 -16.20 0.47
C GLN A 202 -12.25 -16.00 1.59
N GLN A 203 -11.30 -15.09 1.41
CA GLN A 203 -10.31 -14.80 2.45
C GLN A 203 -10.94 -14.08 3.65
N LEU A 204 -11.83 -13.11 3.42
CA LEU A 204 -12.59 -12.43 4.47
C LEU A 204 -13.45 -13.39 5.30
N ALA A 205 -13.95 -14.48 4.70
CA ALA A 205 -14.74 -15.48 5.41
C ALA A 205 -13.90 -16.44 6.28
N ARG A 206 -12.56 -16.40 6.15
CA ARG A 206 -11.62 -17.29 6.86
C ARG A 206 -10.88 -16.59 8.00
N ILE A 207 -10.97 -15.28 8.09
CA ILE A 207 -10.37 -14.45 9.15
C ILE A 207 -11.47 -14.00 10.12
#